data_AF-A0A090QYT7-F1
#
_entry.id   AF-A0A090QYT7-F1
#
_cell.length_a   1.000
_cell.length_b   1.000
_cell.length_c   1.000
_cell.angle_alpha   90.00
_cell.angle_beta   90.00
_cell.angle_gamma   90.00
#
_symmetry.space_group_name_H-M   'P 1'
#
loop_
_entity.id
_entity.type
_entity.pdbx_description
1 polymer ?
#
loop_
_entity_poly.entity_id
_entity_poly.type
_entity_poly.pdbx_seq_one_letter_code
_entity_poly.pdbx_strand_id
1 'polypeptide(L)'
;MSIEPSLNGVFGIEGTPDTIPFFDYLINRLNEYDLAYLHLSEPFTDVSDIEFLESNIAKHYRPIYNGNLMINNQFDRETGNKVIEEGHADLVAYGRLFISNPDLAHRFKLKAETADWNMETFYTQGREGYTDYPTLEKEKAKN
;
A
#
# COMPACT_ATOMS: atom_id res chain seq x y z
N MET A 1 -8.38 -7.29 5.87
CA MET A 1 -7.22 -8.20 5.76
C MET A 1 -6.55 -7.88 4.44
N SER A 2 -5.24 -7.64 4.42
CA SER A 2 -4.48 -7.42 3.19
C SER A 2 -3.95 -8.78 2.69
N ILE A 3 -3.80 -8.93 1.38
CA ILE A 3 -3.16 -10.09 0.74
C ILE A 3 -1.90 -9.62 0.03
N GLU A 4 -0.81 -10.36 0.16
CA GLU A 4 0.49 -10.05 -0.42
C GLU A 4 0.93 -11.15 -1.41
N PRO A 5 0.45 -11.15 -2.67
CA PRO A 5 0.64 -12.28 -3.58
C PRO A 5 2.09 -12.55 -3.97
N SER A 6 2.97 -11.54 -3.93
CA SER A 6 4.41 -11.66 -4.23
C SER A 6 5.28 -11.44 -2.99
N LEU A 7 4.79 -11.81 -1.80
CA LEU A 7 5.62 -11.75 -0.60
C LEU A 7 6.76 -12.78 -0.69
N ASN A 8 7.99 -12.30 -0.74
CA ASN A 8 9.17 -13.14 -0.91
C ASN A 8 10.38 -12.61 -0.12
N GLY A 9 11.07 -13.48 0.62
CA GLY A 9 12.25 -13.13 1.41
C GLY A 9 11.93 -12.25 2.63
N VAL A 10 10.67 -12.16 3.05
CA VAL A 10 10.22 -11.34 4.20
C VAL A 10 9.40 -12.21 5.14
N PHE A 11 9.57 -12.01 6.45
CA PHE A 11 8.86 -12.77 7.51
C PHE A 11 9.03 -14.30 7.42
N GLY A 12 10.09 -14.78 6.78
CA GLY A 12 10.33 -16.21 6.55
C GLY A 12 9.43 -16.83 5.48
N ILE A 13 8.81 -16.02 4.62
CA ILE A 13 7.97 -16.46 3.51
C ILE A 13 8.77 -16.40 2.21
N GLU A 14 8.75 -17.51 1.47
CA GLU A 14 9.36 -17.65 0.15
C GLU A 14 8.26 -17.97 -0.87
N GLY A 15 8.29 -17.28 -2.01
CA GLY A 15 7.43 -17.57 -3.14
C GLY A 15 7.81 -18.90 -3.80
N THR A 16 6.82 -19.56 -4.39
CA THR A 16 7.01 -20.77 -5.18
C THR A 16 6.33 -20.60 -6.55
N PRO A 17 6.61 -21.47 -7.52
CA PRO A 17 5.89 -21.46 -8.80
C PRO A 17 4.36 -21.56 -8.69
N ASP A 18 3.85 -22.05 -7.56
CA ASP A 18 2.41 -22.17 -7.31
C ASP A 18 1.80 -20.92 -6.64
N THR A 19 2.63 -19.95 -6.21
CA THR A 19 2.17 -18.78 -5.45
C THR A 19 1.20 -17.91 -6.26
N ILE A 20 1.59 -17.42 -7.44
CA ILE A 20 0.69 -16.59 -8.27
C ILE A 20 -0.53 -17.39 -8.76
N PRO A 21 -0.39 -18.63 -9.28
CA PRO A 21 -1.56 -19.44 -9.65
C PRO A 21 -2.56 -19.66 -8.52
N PHE A 22 -2.09 -19.84 -7.28
CA PHE A 22 -2.97 -19.94 -6.11
C PHE A 22 -3.76 -18.65 -5.88
N PHE A 23 -3.10 -17.49 -5.94
CA PHE A 23 -3.75 -16.20 -5.74
C PHE A 23 -4.67 -15.82 -6.89
N ASP A 24 -4.34 -16.16 -8.14
CA ASP A 24 -5.25 -16.02 -9.29
C ASP A 24 -6.57 -16.75 -9.05
N TYR A 25 -6.48 -18.02 -8.62
CA TYR A 25 -7.65 -18.80 -8.28
C TYR A 25 -8.43 -18.18 -7.11
N LEU A 26 -7.74 -17.87 -6.00
CA LEU A 26 -8.36 -17.30 -4.82
C LEU A 26 -9.10 -15.99 -5.14
N ILE A 27 -8.42 -15.05 -5.80
CA ILE A 27 -8.97 -13.72 -6.11
C ILE A 27 -10.12 -13.82 -7.09
N ASN A 28 -10.04 -14.71 -8.10
CA ASN A 28 -11.17 -14.96 -8.98
C ASN A 28 -12.39 -15.51 -8.22
N ARG A 29 -12.17 -16.42 -7.25
CA ARG A 29 -13.25 -16.95 -6.39
C ARG A 29 -13.86 -15.89 -5.48
N LEU A 30 -13.11 -14.85 -5.10
CA LEU A 30 -13.65 -13.74 -4.30
C LEU A 30 -14.71 -12.92 -5.04
N ASN A 31 -14.77 -12.99 -6.38
CA ASN A 31 -15.85 -12.35 -7.16
C ASN A 31 -17.24 -12.95 -6.90
N GLU A 32 -17.33 -14.14 -6.27
CA GLU A 32 -18.62 -14.75 -5.89
C GLU A 32 -19.25 -14.08 -4.66
N TYR A 33 -18.53 -13.16 -4.02
CA TYR A 33 -18.95 -12.45 -2.83
C TYR A 33 -19.10 -10.96 -3.12
N ASP A 34 -20.12 -10.32 -2.55
CA ASP A 34 -20.32 -8.87 -2.59
C ASP A 34 -19.44 -8.18 -1.53
N LEU A 35 -18.12 -8.22 -1.74
CA LEU A 35 -17.15 -7.61 -0.84
C LEU A 35 -17.08 -6.11 -1.07
N ALA A 36 -16.97 -5.33 0.02
CA ALA A 36 -16.79 -3.88 -0.07
C ALA A 36 -15.52 -3.50 -0.85
N TYR A 37 -14.42 -4.24 -0.64
CA TYR A 37 -13.17 -4.13 -1.39
C TYR A 37 -12.27 -5.35 -1.15
N LEU A 38 -11.31 -5.55 -2.07
CA LEU A 38 -10.13 -6.41 -1.90
C LEU A 38 -8.91 -5.53 -1.66
N HIS A 39 -8.11 -5.84 -0.64
CA HIS A 39 -6.89 -5.11 -0.33
C HIS A 39 -5.66 -5.95 -0.66
N LEU A 40 -4.84 -5.46 -1.59
CA LEU A 40 -3.59 -6.08 -2.02
C LEU A 40 -2.39 -5.17 -1.68
N SER A 41 -1.20 -5.75 -1.64
CA SER A 41 0.07 -5.03 -1.52
C SER A 41 0.95 -5.29 -2.74
N GLU A 42 1.63 -4.25 -3.22
CA GLU A 42 2.80 -4.42 -4.09
C GLU A 42 3.94 -5.15 -3.34
N PRO A 43 4.89 -5.79 -4.05
CA PRO A 43 5.95 -6.59 -3.43
C PRO A 43 6.78 -5.79 -2.42
N PHE A 44 7.14 -6.43 -1.30
CA PHE A 44 7.97 -5.83 -0.25
C PHE A 44 9.46 -5.78 -0.60
N THR A 45 9.88 -6.66 -1.50
CA THR A 45 11.23 -6.83 -2.01
C THR A 45 11.20 -6.75 -3.53
N ASP A 46 12.35 -6.51 -4.14
CA ASP A 46 12.46 -6.60 -5.60
C ASP A 46 12.32 -8.08 -6.01
N VAL A 47 11.26 -8.37 -6.74
CA VAL A 47 10.94 -9.70 -7.28
C VAL A 47 11.04 -9.72 -8.81
N SER A 48 11.55 -8.66 -9.44
CA SER A 48 11.60 -8.53 -10.91
C SER A 48 12.44 -9.61 -11.60
N ASP A 49 13.42 -10.20 -10.88
CA ASP A 49 14.26 -11.30 -11.35
C ASP A 49 13.70 -12.70 -11.02
N ILE A 50 12.50 -12.79 -10.41
CA ILE A 50 11.86 -14.06 -10.03
C ILE A 50 10.72 -14.36 -11.00
N GLU A 51 10.97 -15.25 -11.96
CA GLU A 51 10.09 -15.54 -13.11
C GLU A 51 8.63 -15.86 -12.73
N PHE A 52 8.40 -16.49 -11.58
CA PHE A 52 7.07 -16.95 -11.16
C PHE A 52 6.36 -15.99 -10.19
N LEU A 53 6.94 -14.81 -9.90
CA LEU A 53 6.32 -13.78 -9.08
C LEU A 53 5.96 -12.56 -9.93
N GLU A 54 4.97 -11.81 -9.45
CA GLU A 54 4.50 -10.60 -10.13
C GLU A 54 5.07 -9.34 -9.46
N SER A 55 5.61 -8.45 -10.28
CA SER A 55 6.21 -7.18 -9.87
C SER A 55 5.21 -6.02 -9.80
N ASN A 56 4.07 -6.16 -10.49
CA ASN A 56 2.99 -5.17 -10.53
C ASN A 56 1.64 -5.83 -10.22
N ILE A 57 1.33 -5.89 -8.93
CA ILE A 57 0.18 -6.60 -8.37
C ILE A 57 -1.12 -5.93 -8.81
N ALA A 58 -1.21 -4.59 -8.73
CA ALA A 58 -2.42 -3.89 -9.14
C ALA A 58 -2.79 -4.18 -10.60
N LYS A 59 -1.81 -4.10 -11.51
CA LYS A 59 -2.04 -4.34 -12.94
C LYS A 59 -2.43 -5.79 -13.24
N HIS A 60 -1.80 -6.76 -12.57
CA HIS A 60 -2.09 -8.18 -12.77
C HIS A 60 -3.48 -8.57 -12.28
N TYR A 61 -3.89 -8.13 -11.09
CA TYR A 61 -5.17 -8.55 -10.49
C TYR A 61 -6.38 -7.70 -10.88
N ARG A 62 -6.18 -6.47 -11.39
CA ARG A 62 -7.30 -5.65 -11.89
C ARG A 62 -8.21 -6.36 -12.90
N PRO A 63 -7.71 -7.08 -13.93
CA PRO A 63 -8.57 -7.82 -14.85
C PRO A 63 -9.21 -9.08 -14.24
N ILE A 64 -8.73 -9.56 -13.09
CA ILE A 64 -9.21 -10.78 -12.43
C ILE A 64 -10.31 -10.45 -11.40
N TYR A 65 -10.15 -9.35 -10.65
CA TYR A 65 -11.11 -8.94 -9.62
C TYR A 65 -12.05 -7.84 -10.13
N ASN A 66 -13.36 -8.03 -9.94
CA ASN A 66 -14.41 -7.15 -10.48
C ASN A 66 -14.89 -6.08 -9.48
N GLY A 67 -14.58 -6.24 -8.19
CA GLY A 67 -14.98 -5.29 -7.14
C GLY A 67 -14.01 -4.12 -6.97
N ASN A 68 -14.14 -3.40 -5.85
CA ASN A 68 -13.24 -2.30 -5.52
C ASN A 68 -11.86 -2.85 -5.08
N LEU A 69 -10.80 -2.45 -5.77
CA LEU A 69 -9.43 -2.87 -5.47
C LEU A 69 -8.68 -1.74 -4.75
N MET A 70 -8.24 -2.03 -3.52
CA MET A 70 -7.32 -1.18 -2.76
C MET A 70 -5.90 -1.74 -2.89
N ILE A 71 -4.94 -0.91 -3.29
CA ILE A 71 -3.53 -1.27 -3.37
C ILE A 71 -2.71 -0.53 -2.31
N ASN A 72 -1.66 -1.15 -1.78
CA ASN A 72 -0.73 -0.53 -0.84
C ASN A 72 0.73 -0.84 -1.19
N ASN A 73 1.63 -0.27 -0.36
CA ASN A 73 3.08 -0.41 -0.36
C ASN A 73 3.81 0.50 -1.37
N GLN A 74 4.76 1.28 -0.84
CA GLN A 74 5.65 2.20 -1.58
C GLN A 74 5.00 3.27 -2.49
N PHE A 75 3.71 3.54 -2.34
CA PHE A 75 3.07 4.67 -3.01
C PHE A 75 3.38 6.01 -2.32
N ASP A 76 3.60 7.02 -3.15
CA ASP A 76 3.53 8.43 -2.81
C ASP A 76 2.27 9.08 -3.44
N ARG A 77 2.20 10.42 -3.42
CA ARG A 77 1.10 11.18 -4.03
C ARG A 77 0.98 10.93 -5.54
N GLU A 78 2.11 10.89 -6.23
CA GLU A 78 2.15 10.88 -7.70
C GLU A 78 1.88 9.48 -8.24
N THR A 79 2.61 8.50 -7.74
CA THR A 79 2.41 7.08 -8.05
C THR A 79 1.02 6.59 -7.63
N GLY A 80 0.50 7.05 -6.48
CA GLY A 80 -0.85 6.69 -6.02
C GLY A 80 -1.96 7.30 -6.88
N ASN A 81 -1.81 8.53 -7.36
CA ASN A 81 -2.75 9.09 -8.34
C ASN A 81 -2.65 8.34 -9.67
N LYS A 82 -1.43 8.05 -10.12
CA LYS A 82 -1.18 7.39 -11.40
C LYS A 82 -1.82 6.00 -11.47
N VAL A 83 -1.71 5.17 -10.43
CA VAL A 83 -2.31 3.82 -10.44
C VAL A 83 -3.84 3.85 -10.52
N ILE A 84 -4.47 4.88 -9.96
CA ILE A 84 -5.92 5.11 -10.07
C ILE A 84 -6.28 5.64 -11.47
N GLU A 85 -5.54 6.63 -11.98
CA GLU A 85 -5.76 7.22 -13.31
C GLU A 85 -5.60 6.19 -14.44
N GLU A 86 -4.68 5.24 -14.28
CA GLU A 86 -4.47 4.11 -15.20
C GLU A 86 -5.52 3.00 -15.03
N GLY A 87 -6.40 3.11 -14.04
CA GLY A 87 -7.48 2.15 -13.78
C GLY A 87 -7.00 0.83 -13.19
N HIS A 88 -5.81 0.77 -12.60
CA HIS A 88 -5.25 -0.44 -12.00
C HIS A 88 -5.72 -0.66 -10.54
N ALA A 89 -6.17 0.40 -9.87
CA ALA A 89 -6.77 0.32 -8.53
C ALA A 89 -7.85 1.39 -8.34
N ASP A 90 -8.77 1.16 -7.41
CA ASP A 90 -9.82 2.12 -7.03
C ASP A 90 -9.43 2.94 -5.79
N LEU A 91 -8.59 2.37 -4.91
CA LEU A 91 -8.09 3.01 -3.69
C LEU A 91 -6.60 2.75 -3.51
N VAL A 92 -5.92 3.68 -2.83
CA VAL A 92 -4.53 3.52 -2.39
C VAL A 92 -4.45 3.70 -0.87
N ALA A 93 -3.84 2.75 -0.18
CA ALA A 93 -3.59 2.81 1.25
C ALA A 93 -2.13 3.20 1.53
N TYR A 94 -1.95 4.13 2.48
CA TYR A 94 -0.64 4.64 2.89
C TYR A 94 -0.39 4.30 4.35
N GLY A 95 0.72 3.60 4.64
CA GLY A 95 1.12 3.24 5.99
C GLY A 95 2.06 4.28 6.61
N ARG A 96 3.35 4.21 6.23
CA ARG A 96 4.43 5.05 6.80
C ARG A 96 4.14 6.55 6.69
N LEU A 97 3.64 7.00 5.54
CA LEU A 97 3.28 8.40 5.34
C LEU A 97 2.17 8.85 6.30
N PHE A 98 1.19 8.00 6.61
CA PHE A 98 0.13 8.34 7.55
C PHE A 98 0.61 8.36 9.01
N ILE A 99 1.64 7.58 9.35
CA ILE A 99 2.26 7.64 10.69
C ILE A 99 2.84 9.04 10.93
N SER A 100 3.63 9.56 10.00
CA SER A 100 4.29 10.86 10.16
C SER A 100 3.44 12.07 9.76
N ASN A 101 2.32 11.86 9.07
CA ASN A 101 1.45 12.93 8.56
C ASN A 101 0.00 12.64 8.95
N PRO A 102 -0.48 13.10 10.13
CA PRO A 102 -1.87 12.87 10.55
C PRO A 102 -2.90 13.52 9.61
N ASP A 103 -2.47 14.49 8.80
CA ASP A 103 -3.24 15.21 7.80
C ASP A 103 -2.81 14.92 6.36
N LEU A 104 -2.26 13.73 6.09
CA LEU A 104 -1.69 13.33 4.79
C LEU A 104 -2.59 13.68 3.59
N ALA A 105 -3.88 13.35 3.66
CA ALA A 105 -4.82 13.64 2.58
C ALA A 105 -4.94 15.14 2.28
N HIS A 106 -4.89 15.98 3.32
CA HIS A 106 -4.89 17.44 3.17
C HIS A 106 -3.59 17.93 2.53
N ARG A 107 -2.44 17.37 2.95
CA ARG A 107 -1.13 17.67 2.35
C ARG A 107 -1.12 17.31 0.86
N PHE A 108 -1.60 16.12 0.50
CA PHE A 108 -1.71 15.71 -0.91
C PHE A 108 -2.61 16.63 -1.72
N LYS A 109 -3.77 17.02 -1.18
CA LYS A 109 -4.69 17.97 -1.84
C LYS A 109 -4.03 19.32 -2.13
N LEU A 110 -3.24 19.82 -1.18
CA LEU A 110 -2.54 21.10 -1.31
C LEU A 110 -1.19 21.00 -2.04
N LYS A 111 -0.76 19.79 -2.41
CA LYS A 111 0.61 19.52 -2.87
C LYS A 111 1.67 20.05 -1.90
N ALA A 112 1.39 19.96 -0.60
CA ALA A 112 2.31 20.35 0.46
C ALA A 112 3.34 19.23 0.72
N GLU A 113 4.49 19.61 1.27
CA GLU A 113 5.52 18.66 1.69
C GLU A 113 5.00 17.75 2.81
N THR A 114 5.42 16.48 2.77
CA THR A 114 5.15 15.49 3.80
C THR A 114 6.33 15.42 4.77
N ALA A 115 6.03 15.22 6.06
CA ALA A 115 7.04 14.94 7.06
C ALA A 115 7.58 13.51 6.91
N ASP A 116 8.89 13.38 7.12
CA ASP A 116 9.56 12.07 7.18
C ASP A 116 9.13 11.28 8.42
N TRP A 117 9.08 9.95 8.27
CA TRP A 117 8.81 9.05 9.39
C TRP A 117 10.11 8.61 10.08
N ASN A 118 10.01 8.29 11.36
CA ASN A 118 11.10 7.68 12.11
C ASN A 118 10.76 6.21 12.40
N MET A 119 11.54 5.29 11.82
CA MET A 119 11.31 3.85 11.99
C MET A 119 11.70 3.35 13.39
N GLU A 120 12.59 4.05 14.10
CA GLU A 120 13.00 3.69 15.46
C GLU A 120 11.86 3.83 16.47
N THR A 121 10.85 4.66 16.14
CA THR A 121 9.70 4.95 17.01
C THR A 121 8.43 4.23 16.59
N PHE A 122 8.45 3.37 15.56
CA PHE A 122 7.24 2.66 15.10
C PHE A 122 6.66 1.73 16.17
N TYR A 123 7.53 1.11 16.95
CA TYR A 123 7.15 0.10 17.94
C TYR A 123 7.73 0.43 19.32
N THR A 124 7.48 1.65 19.79
CA THR A 124 7.88 2.13 21.12
C THR A 124 6.65 2.45 21.97
N GLN A 125 6.87 2.64 23.28
CA GLN A 125 5.82 3.09 24.18
C GLN A 125 5.83 4.61 24.31
N GLY A 126 4.65 5.21 24.46
CA GLY A 126 4.51 6.64 24.75
C GLY A 126 4.10 7.45 23.53
N ARG A 127 4.36 8.76 23.60
CA ARG A 127 3.89 9.74 22.61
C ARG A 127 4.80 9.88 21.40
N GLU A 128 6.09 9.73 21.62
CA GLU A 128 7.15 10.05 20.68
C GLU A 128 7.05 9.19 19.41
N GLY A 129 6.91 9.85 18.25
CA GLY A 129 6.74 9.18 16.96
C GLY A 129 5.37 8.51 16.79
N TYR A 130 4.38 8.86 17.63
CA TYR A 130 3.03 8.31 17.55
C TYR A 130 1.96 9.40 17.46
N THR A 131 1.89 10.33 18.43
CA THR A 131 0.88 11.40 18.47
C THR A 131 1.46 12.81 18.50
N ASP A 132 2.78 12.95 18.34
CA ASP A 132 3.48 14.23 18.32
C ASP A 132 3.96 14.70 16.95
N TYR A 133 3.70 13.95 15.88
CA TYR A 133 3.83 14.46 14.52
C TYR A 133 2.91 15.67 14.30
N PRO A 134 3.44 16.81 13.83
CA PRO A 134 2.65 18.02 13.64
C PRO A 134 1.76 17.94 12.39
N THR A 135 0.63 18.62 12.44
CA THR A 135 -0.16 18.93 11.22
C THR A 135 0.50 20.06 10.45
N LEU A 136 0.17 20.19 9.16
CA LEU A 136 0.64 21.28 8.30
C LEU A 136 0.31 22.67 8.89
N GLU A 137 -0.85 22.81 9.52
CA GLU A 137 -1.24 24.06 10.20
C GLU A 137 -0.31 24.38 11.38
N LYS A 138 0.04 23.38 12.18
CA LYS A 138 0.95 23.55 13.33
C LYS A 138 2.38 23.83 12.90
N GLU A 139 2.83 23.27 11.78
CA GLU A 139 4.13 23.60 11.18
C GLU A 139 4.18 25.07 10.75
N LYS A 140 3.15 25.53 10.03
CA LYS A 140 3.06 26.92 9.57
C LYS A 140 2.96 27.93 10.71
N ALA A 141 2.30 27.59 11.82
CA ALA A 141 2.17 28.48 12.97
C ALA A 141 3.47 28.66 13.78
N LYS A 142 4.47 27.81 13.56
CA LYS A 142 5.79 27.89 14.22
C LYS A 142 6.83 28.67 13.40
N ASN A 143 6.53 28.93 12.13
CA ASN A 143 7.38 29.67 11.18
C ASN A 143 6.88 31.12 11.05
#